data_AF-A0A919L666-F1
#
_entry.id   AF-A0A919L666-F1
#
_cell.length_a   1.000
_cell.length_b   1.000
_cell.length_c   1.000
_cell.angle_alpha   90.00
_cell.angle_beta   90.00
_cell.angle_gamma   90.00
#
_symmetry.space_group_name_H-M   'P 1'
#
loop_
_entity.id
_entity.type
_entity.pdbx_description
1 polymer ?
#
loop_
_entity_poly.entity_id
_entity_poly.type
_entity_poly.pdbx_seq_one_letter_code
_entity_poly.pdbx_strand_id
1 'polypeptide(L)'
;MTTFHVAVDHPDPDTHDVTTTYLGTVDQAHVDRVRAIAALPGSDRHVKEHPRHEGAFMVLRDDGGLDVYEPTGPAEHAAHEPDPLPKTHDESGEGFVGTLSGERSLGVLPHSASGPAYIDGVTRFGAQRIGGPMDTPLEPPRAVWHTTESPAGGDYFMSVAAYLIRAGAEPQVIYCPVTDRLGQFGPLNLSSRALKNHGTKRTNRTGRVCIQIEVLGRARAPWTKGFDPKTKPNFRRLLTAIRAHGIPDVWPVGAPPATAAAATERPRTTWENKGGHYGHSQIPGQNHWDPGAIDTEIVPGRPRSAGGGTTPDTGPGTYTVKAGDTLTSIAAAHRTTVSALLSLNGIKDADQISVGQKLKLPTAAPAKPPTPRYEPFPGTAFFHAGRRSPLVTALGRRLVELGFGKHYTSGPGPEWSEADRRNVADFQRSRPELAGDADGIPGPRTWAALKIPKL
;
A
#
# COMPACT_ATOMS: atom_id res chain seq x y z
N MET A 1 12.15 29.04 -4.45
CA MET A 1 11.61 29.02 -5.82
C MET A 1 10.85 27.72 -5.99
N THR A 2 9.53 27.79 -6.00
CA THR A 2 8.67 26.62 -6.17
C THR A 2 7.61 26.98 -7.20
N THR A 3 7.81 26.45 -8.41
CA THR A 3 6.81 26.28 -9.49
C THR A 3 5.61 25.50 -8.91
N PHE A 4 4.34 25.65 -9.32
CA PHE A 4 3.64 25.14 -10.52
C PHE A 4 2.17 25.68 -10.47
N HIS A 5 1.59 26.29 -11.52
CA HIS A 5 0.84 25.81 -12.72
C HIS A 5 -0.66 25.43 -12.52
N VAL A 6 -1.50 25.97 -13.43
CA VAL A 6 -2.98 26.04 -13.49
C VAL A 6 -3.60 24.98 -14.45
N ALA A 7 -4.93 24.82 -14.36
CA ALA A 7 -5.86 23.87 -15.00
C ALA A 7 -6.05 24.01 -16.55
N VAL A 8 -6.77 23.05 -17.14
CA VAL A 8 -7.09 22.93 -18.58
C VAL A 8 -8.56 22.53 -18.74
N ASP A 9 -9.28 23.15 -19.68
CA ASP A 9 -10.64 22.76 -20.11
C ASP A 9 -10.63 21.56 -21.06
N HIS A 10 -11.64 20.68 -20.95
CA HIS A 10 -12.07 19.87 -22.09
C HIS A 10 -13.61 19.83 -22.14
N PRO A 11 -14.23 20.17 -23.29
CA PRO A 11 -15.65 19.92 -23.49
C PRO A 11 -15.89 18.41 -23.63
N ASP A 12 -16.89 17.90 -22.92
CA ASP A 12 -17.50 16.62 -23.22
C ASP A 12 -18.43 16.82 -24.45
N PRO A 13 -18.12 16.21 -25.61
CA PRO A 13 -18.89 16.40 -26.83
C PRO A 13 -20.31 15.82 -26.76
N ASP A 14 -20.58 14.91 -25.80
CA ASP A 14 -21.84 14.18 -25.74
C ASP A 14 -22.85 14.82 -24.76
N THR A 15 -22.39 15.62 -23.80
CA THR A 15 -23.26 16.14 -22.72
C THR A 15 -23.44 17.64 -22.70
N HIS A 16 -22.53 18.42 -23.32
CA HIS A 16 -22.50 19.89 -23.25
C HIS A 16 -22.47 20.46 -21.80
N ASP A 17 -22.25 19.60 -20.80
CA ASP A 17 -22.19 20.02 -19.41
C ASP A 17 -20.81 20.60 -19.12
N VAL A 18 -20.78 21.90 -18.79
CA VAL A 18 -19.61 22.56 -18.22
C VAL A 18 -19.56 22.20 -16.74
N THR A 19 -18.85 21.13 -16.40
CA THR A 19 -18.54 20.84 -15.00
C THR A 19 -17.38 21.72 -14.55
N THR A 20 -17.71 22.92 -14.04
CA THR A 20 -16.74 23.80 -13.38
C THR A 20 -16.22 23.10 -12.13
N THR A 21 -15.01 22.53 -12.19
CA THR A 21 -14.36 21.93 -11.03
C THR A 21 -13.39 22.93 -10.43
N TYR A 22 -13.80 23.59 -9.36
CA TYR A 22 -12.98 24.53 -8.58
C TYR A 22 -11.88 23.77 -7.81
N LEU A 23 -10.61 24.13 -8.02
CA LEU A 23 -9.45 23.47 -7.38
C LEU A 23 -8.43 24.50 -6.82
N GLY A 24 -8.84 25.28 -5.82
CA GLY A 24 -7.91 25.88 -4.84
C GLY A 24 -7.58 27.36 -5.01
N THR A 25 -6.89 27.89 -4.00
CA THR A 25 -6.71 29.33 -3.73
C THR A 25 -5.25 29.74 -3.91
N VAL A 26 -5.00 30.95 -4.42
CA VAL A 26 -3.65 31.51 -4.61
C VAL A 26 -3.39 32.61 -3.58
N ASP A 27 -2.16 32.71 -3.09
CA ASP A 27 -1.78 33.83 -2.21
C ASP A 27 -1.74 35.16 -2.97
N GLN A 28 -1.96 36.27 -2.26
CA GLN A 28 -2.00 37.61 -2.86
C GLN A 28 -0.68 37.97 -3.57
N ALA A 29 0.46 37.49 -3.04
CA ALA A 29 1.76 37.73 -3.65
C ALA A 29 1.89 37.07 -5.03
N HIS A 30 1.22 35.94 -5.26
CA HIS A 30 1.14 35.28 -6.56
C HIS A 30 0.25 36.05 -7.54
N VAL A 31 -0.90 36.53 -7.07
CA VAL A 31 -1.80 37.41 -7.84
C VAL A 31 -1.04 38.64 -8.35
N ASP A 32 -0.29 39.30 -7.48
CA ASP A 32 0.44 40.52 -7.81
C ASP A 32 1.58 40.26 -8.82
N ARG A 33 2.27 39.12 -8.71
CA ARG A 33 3.32 38.71 -9.67
C ARG A 33 2.76 38.45 -11.06
N VAL A 34 1.61 37.78 -11.18
CA VAL A 34 0.97 37.50 -12.47
C VAL A 34 0.47 38.79 -13.12
N ARG A 35 -0.13 39.70 -12.33
CA ARG A 35 -0.51 41.05 -12.82
C ARG A 35 0.71 41.85 -13.30
N ALA A 36 1.84 41.77 -12.62
CA ALA A 36 3.07 42.47 -13.02
C ALA A 36 3.66 41.94 -14.34
N ILE A 37 3.60 40.63 -14.59
CA ILE A 37 4.07 40.01 -15.84
C ILE A 37 3.19 40.42 -17.02
N ALA A 38 1.87 40.45 -16.83
CA ALA A 38 0.92 40.85 -17.86
C ALA A 38 0.98 42.36 -18.19
N ALA A 39 1.51 43.19 -17.28
CA ALA A 39 1.69 44.63 -17.49
C ALA A 39 2.98 44.98 -18.27
N LEU A 40 3.79 43.99 -18.66
CA LEU A 40 5.01 44.20 -19.44
C LEU A 40 4.68 44.62 -20.89
N PRO A 41 5.40 45.60 -21.48
CA PRO A 41 5.21 45.97 -22.88
C PRO A 41 5.47 44.79 -23.82
N GLY A 42 4.49 44.43 -24.65
CA GLY A 42 4.58 43.31 -25.60
C GLY A 42 4.11 41.95 -25.05
N SER A 43 3.44 41.91 -23.89
CA SER A 43 2.76 40.72 -23.39
C SER A 43 1.50 40.40 -24.21
N ASP A 44 1.46 39.24 -24.88
CA ASP A 44 0.28 38.71 -25.60
C ASP A 44 -0.86 38.26 -24.65
N ARG A 45 -0.63 38.26 -23.34
CA ARG A 45 -1.57 37.74 -22.34
C ARG A 45 -2.61 38.79 -21.95
N HIS A 46 -3.86 38.53 -22.28
CA HIS A 46 -4.99 39.34 -21.82
C HIS A 46 -5.39 38.95 -20.40
N VAL A 47 -5.18 39.86 -19.45
CA VAL A 47 -5.69 39.73 -18.08
C VAL A 47 -6.97 40.54 -17.95
N LYS A 48 -8.05 39.90 -17.51
CA LYS A 48 -9.33 40.58 -17.19
C LYS A 48 -9.77 40.23 -15.79
N GLU A 49 -10.36 41.19 -15.10
CA GLU A 49 -10.98 40.92 -13.81
C GLU A 49 -12.19 40.00 -13.98
N HIS A 50 -12.36 39.09 -13.03
CA HIS A 50 -13.46 38.14 -13.08
C HIS A 50 -14.78 38.88 -12.89
N PRO A 51 -15.76 38.75 -13.80
CA PRO A 51 -16.95 39.61 -13.83
C PRO A 51 -17.92 39.40 -12.65
N ARG A 52 -17.69 38.39 -11.81
CA ARG A 52 -18.59 37.99 -10.71
C ARG A 52 -17.91 37.78 -9.36
N HIS A 53 -16.57 37.83 -9.29
CA HIS A 53 -15.82 37.57 -8.06
C HIS A 53 -14.81 38.69 -7.85
N GLU A 54 -15.07 39.53 -6.85
CA GLU A 54 -14.24 40.69 -6.51
C GLU A 54 -12.84 40.22 -6.08
N GLY A 55 -11.80 40.79 -6.70
CA GLY A 55 -10.40 40.39 -6.46
C GLY A 55 -9.90 39.21 -7.31
N ALA A 56 -10.79 38.46 -7.95
CA ALA A 56 -10.41 37.38 -8.86
C ALA A 56 -10.08 37.92 -10.28
N PHE A 57 -9.22 37.21 -11.00
CA PHE A 57 -8.85 37.58 -12.38
C PHE A 57 -8.67 36.37 -13.28
N MET A 58 -8.75 36.59 -14.58
CA MET A 58 -8.68 35.59 -15.63
C MET A 58 -7.51 35.90 -16.55
N VAL A 59 -6.80 34.88 -17.02
CA VAL A 59 -5.70 34.98 -17.99
C VAL A 59 -6.03 34.09 -19.18
N LEU A 60 -6.13 34.68 -20.38
CA LEU A 60 -6.28 33.92 -21.61
C LEU A 60 -4.90 33.40 -22.05
N ARG A 61 -4.83 32.09 -22.31
CA ARG A 61 -3.63 31.39 -22.77
C ARG A 61 -3.54 31.43 -24.30
N ASP A 62 -2.32 31.25 -24.81
CA ASP A 62 -2.03 31.27 -26.25
C ASP A 62 -2.69 30.10 -27.02
N ASP A 63 -3.07 29.04 -26.32
CA ASP A 63 -3.82 27.89 -26.84
C ASP A 63 -5.35 28.11 -26.84
N GLY A 64 -5.81 29.30 -26.45
CA GLY A 64 -7.22 29.66 -26.34
C GLY A 64 -7.90 29.22 -25.04
N GLY A 65 -7.17 28.57 -24.12
CA GLY A 65 -7.67 28.22 -22.79
C GLY A 65 -7.73 29.42 -21.83
N LEU A 66 -8.56 29.33 -20.79
CA LEU A 66 -8.74 30.41 -19.81
C LEU A 66 -8.33 29.94 -18.40
N ASP A 67 -7.35 30.61 -17.80
CA ASP A 67 -6.96 30.41 -16.40
C ASP A 67 -7.74 31.38 -15.51
N VAL A 68 -8.27 30.93 -14.37
CA VAL A 68 -8.98 31.79 -13.38
C VAL A 68 -8.29 31.72 -12.02
N TYR A 69 -8.10 32.87 -11.38
CA TYR A 69 -7.38 33.04 -10.12
C TYR A 69 -8.25 33.74 -9.09
N GLU A 70 -8.49 33.09 -7.94
CA GLU A 70 -9.26 33.65 -6.81
C GLU A 70 -8.37 33.78 -5.55
N PRO A 71 -8.25 34.99 -4.96
CA PRO A 71 -7.55 35.16 -3.69
C PRO A 71 -8.44 34.78 -2.50
N THR A 72 -7.88 34.06 -1.51
CA THR A 72 -8.57 33.86 -0.22
C THR A 72 -7.96 34.67 0.92
N GLY A 73 -8.82 35.12 1.82
CA GLY A 73 -8.42 35.72 3.09
C GLY A 73 -7.85 34.70 4.09
N PRO A 74 -7.26 35.15 5.21
CA PRO A 74 -6.40 34.33 6.07
C PRO A 74 -7.06 33.18 6.87
N ALA A 75 -8.38 32.96 6.77
CA ALA A 75 -9.15 32.29 7.82
C ALA A 75 -9.89 30.99 7.44
N GLU A 76 -9.59 30.32 6.33
CA GLU A 76 -10.26 29.06 5.98
C GLU A 76 -9.28 27.91 5.69
N HIS A 77 -8.72 27.36 6.76
CA HIS A 77 -8.05 26.06 6.77
C HIS A 77 -8.61 25.18 7.90
N ALA A 78 -9.76 24.54 7.68
CA ALA A 78 -10.16 23.39 8.48
C ALA A 78 -9.67 22.11 7.77
N ALA A 79 -8.47 21.64 8.13
CA ALA A 79 -8.00 20.32 7.76
C ALA A 79 -8.83 19.25 8.50
N HIS A 80 -9.27 18.20 7.81
CA HIS A 80 -9.78 17.01 8.50
C HIS A 80 -8.64 16.39 9.32
N GLU A 81 -8.90 16.15 10.61
CA GLU A 81 -7.94 15.53 11.52
C GLU A 81 -7.57 14.11 11.07
N PRO A 82 -6.34 13.65 11.38
CA PRO A 82 -5.99 12.24 11.23
C PRO A 82 -6.94 11.35 12.05
N ASP A 83 -7.24 10.13 11.55
CA ASP A 83 -8.00 9.11 12.28
C ASP A 83 -7.47 9.04 13.74
N PRO A 84 -8.35 9.18 14.76
CA PRO A 84 -7.92 9.03 16.14
C PRO A 84 -7.36 7.62 16.33
N LEU A 85 -6.27 7.53 17.09
CA LEU A 85 -5.79 6.26 17.62
C LEU A 85 -6.95 5.56 18.35
N PRO A 86 -7.02 4.22 18.32
CA PRO A 86 -8.09 3.48 18.99
C PRO A 86 -8.17 3.93 20.45
N LYS A 87 -9.38 4.29 20.89
CA LYS A 87 -9.66 4.62 22.29
C LYS A 87 -9.30 3.40 23.14
N THR A 88 -8.20 3.48 23.88
CA THR A 88 -7.96 2.60 25.01
C THR A 88 -8.95 3.00 26.08
N HIS A 89 -9.91 2.13 26.39
CA HIS A 89 -10.57 2.18 27.68
C HIS A 89 -9.51 1.87 28.75
N ASP A 90 -9.02 2.89 29.44
CA ASP A 90 -9.19 3.02 30.89
C ASP A 90 -8.63 4.37 31.37
N GLU A 91 -9.38 5.02 32.24
CA GLU A 91 -8.95 6.22 32.96
C GLU A 91 -8.13 5.80 34.19
N SER A 92 -6.91 6.31 34.32
CA SER A 92 -6.40 6.83 35.60
C SER A 92 -4.97 7.36 35.46
N GLY A 93 -4.74 8.58 35.94
CA GLY A 93 -3.45 8.97 36.49
C GLY A 93 -2.54 9.80 35.58
N GLU A 94 -2.83 11.11 35.57
CA GLU A 94 -1.87 12.23 35.65
C GLU A 94 -0.53 12.21 34.89
N GLY A 95 -0.38 13.24 34.05
CA GLY A 95 0.81 14.10 34.10
C GLY A 95 1.83 13.98 32.97
N PHE A 96 1.62 14.71 31.86
CA PHE A 96 2.62 15.67 31.37
C PHE A 96 1.99 16.62 30.34
N VAL A 97 1.73 17.86 30.76
CA VAL A 97 1.38 18.96 29.85
C VAL A 97 2.68 19.47 29.24
N GLY A 98 2.90 19.16 27.96
CA GLY A 98 3.94 19.76 27.14
C GLY A 98 3.30 20.49 25.96
N THR A 99 3.14 21.80 26.09
CA THR A 99 2.75 22.70 25.01
C THR A 99 3.75 22.63 23.86
N LEU A 100 3.30 22.25 22.67
CA LEU A 100 4.03 22.51 21.42
C LEU A 100 3.26 23.54 20.60
N SER A 101 3.38 24.79 21.03
CA SER A 101 3.34 25.94 20.14
C SER A 101 4.57 25.87 19.26
N GLY A 102 4.40 25.52 17.99
CA GLY A 102 5.48 25.45 17.03
C GLY A 102 4.93 25.30 15.63
N GLU A 103 5.03 26.38 14.86
CA GLU A 103 4.80 26.44 13.43
C GLU A 103 5.38 25.20 12.74
N ARG A 104 4.51 24.37 12.15
CA ARG A 104 4.98 23.27 11.31
C ARG A 104 5.38 23.85 9.97
N SER A 105 6.64 24.27 9.92
CA SER A 105 7.42 24.39 8.69
C SER A 105 7.09 23.23 7.74
N LEU A 106 7.01 23.52 6.44
CA LEU A 106 7.07 22.57 5.34
C LEU A 106 8.39 21.78 5.45
N GLY A 107 8.42 20.85 6.41
CA GLY A 107 9.58 20.06 6.75
C GLY A 107 9.93 19.19 5.57
N VAL A 108 11.19 19.30 5.15
CA VAL A 108 11.92 18.43 4.23
C VAL A 108 11.28 17.04 4.13
N LEU A 109 10.77 16.72 2.94
CA LEU A 109 10.22 15.40 2.59
C LEU A 109 11.21 14.31 3.02
N PRO A 110 10.75 13.14 3.51
CA PRO A 110 11.64 12.00 3.72
C PRO A 110 12.07 11.47 2.34
N HIS A 111 13.06 12.12 1.73
CA HIS A 111 13.76 11.68 0.53
C HIS A 111 14.54 10.37 0.76
N SER A 112 14.59 9.87 2.01
CA SER A 112 15.38 8.73 2.46
C SER A 112 14.57 7.47 2.79
N ALA A 113 13.26 7.45 2.55
CA ALA A 113 12.46 6.23 2.77
C ALA A 113 12.85 5.14 1.75
N SER A 114 13.63 4.17 2.20
CA SER A 114 14.16 3.04 1.43
C SER A 114 13.73 1.70 2.02
N GLY A 115 13.84 0.62 1.25
CA GLY A 115 13.55 -0.73 1.70
C GLY A 115 12.34 -1.36 0.99
N PRO A 116 11.96 -2.59 1.35
CA PRO A 116 11.06 -3.43 0.54
C PRO A 116 9.65 -2.87 0.40
N ALA A 117 9.24 -1.93 1.26
CA ALA A 117 7.94 -1.25 1.17
C ALA A 117 7.93 -0.06 0.18
N TYR A 118 9.08 0.29 -0.39
CA TYR A 118 9.26 1.44 -1.26
C TYR A 118 9.88 1.01 -2.58
N ILE A 119 9.31 1.50 -3.68
CA ILE A 119 9.86 1.26 -5.02
C ILE A 119 10.99 2.26 -5.25
N ASP A 120 12.18 1.79 -5.61
CA ASP A 120 13.33 2.67 -5.81
C ASP A 120 13.18 3.53 -7.07
N GLY A 121 13.70 4.77 -7.01
CA GLY A 121 13.79 5.67 -8.17
C GLY A 121 12.44 6.15 -8.73
N VAL A 122 11.39 6.21 -7.89
CA VAL A 122 10.06 6.71 -8.26
C VAL A 122 9.77 8.05 -7.59
N THR A 123 8.84 8.83 -8.14
CA THR A 123 8.41 10.09 -7.53
C THR A 123 7.68 9.84 -6.20
N ARG A 124 8.03 10.57 -5.14
CA ARG A 124 7.35 10.50 -3.84
C ARG A 124 6.30 11.61 -3.74
N PHE A 125 5.10 11.27 -3.27
CA PHE A 125 3.97 12.19 -3.17
C PHE A 125 3.43 12.32 -1.74
N GLY A 126 3.01 13.52 -1.37
CA GLY A 126 2.40 13.79 -0.06
C GLY A 126 3.31 13.46 1.13
N ALA A 127 2.70 13.30 2.30
CA ALA A 127 3.43 13.06 3.56
C ALA A 127 3.92 11.62 3.74
N GLN A 128 3.71 10.73 2.75
CA GLN A 128 3.98 9.28 2.87
C GLN A 128 3.16 8.56 3.97
N ARG A 129 2.04 9.17 4.40
CA ARG A 129 1.16 8.69 5.50
C ARG A 129 -0.30 8.65 5.04
N ILE A 130 -0.64 7.63 4.24
CA ILE A 130 -1.95 7.49 3.58
C ILE A 130 -2.85 6.40 4.17
N GLY A 131 -2.37 5.68 5.19
CA GLY A 131 -3.15 4.62 5.83
C GLY A 131 -2.40 4.02 7.00
N GLY A 132 -2.80 2.80 7.40
CA GLY A 132 -2.28 2.16 8.59
C GLY A 132 -2.16 0.65 8.45
N PRO A 133 -2.06 -0.08 9.57
CA PRO A 133 -1.90 -1.52 9.58
C PRO A 133 -3.02 -2.25 8.82
N MET A 134 -2.67 -3.38 8.23
CA MET A 134 -3.63 -4.30 7.61
C MET A 134 -4.47 -5.01 8.67
N ASP A 135 -5.73 -5.28 8.38
CA ASP A 135 -6.67 -5.93 9.31
C ASP A 135 -6.43 -7.43 9.38
N THR A 136 -6.01 -8.02 8.25
CA THR A 136 -5.81 -9.46 8.12
C THR A 136 -4.41 -9.78 7.59
N PRO A 137 -3.34 -9.48 8.35
CA PRO A 137 -1.96 -9.57 7.89
C PRO A 137 -1.48 -11.00 7.57
N LEU A 138 -2.26 -12.01 7.95
CA LEU A 138 -2.00 -13.43 7.66
C LEU A 138 -2.74 -13.95 6.42
N GLU A 139 -3.71 -13.18 5.91
CA GLU A 139 -4.47 -13.55 4.72
C GLU A 139 -3.66 -13.32 3.43
N PRO A 140 -4.05 -13.94 2.31
CA PRO A 140 -3.31 -13.83 1.06
C PRO A 140 -3.07 -12.38 0.60
N PRO A 141 -1.89 -12.05 0.07
CA PRO A 141 -1.57 -10.71 -0.41
C PRO A 141 -2.26 -10.42 -1.74
N ARG A 142 -2.55 -9.14 -2.02
CA ARG A 142 -3.25 -8.74 -3.25
C ARG A 142 -2.83 -7.37 -3.78
N ALA A 143 -3.02 -7.20 -5.07
CA ALA A 143 -2.94 -5.92 -5.77
C ALA A 143 -4.30 -5.58 -6.39
N VAL A 144 -4.69 -4.32 -6.25
CA VAL A 144 -5.94 -3.78 -6.77
C VAL A 144 -5.65 -2.68 -7.78
N TRP A 145 -6.17 -2.86 -8.99
CA TRP A 145 -5.97 -1.94 -10.09
C TRP A 145 -7.17 -1.04 -10.27
N HIS A 146 -6.87 0.25 -10.37
CA HIS A 146 -7.79 1.34 -10.61
C HIS A 146 -7.42 2.09 -11.88
N THR A 147 -8.40 2.79 -12.44
CA THR A 147 -8.16 3.86 -13.42
C THR A 147 -8.66 5.17 -12.86
N THR A 148 -7.85 6.20 -13.01
CA THR A 148 -8.13 7.56 -12.48
C THR A 148 -9.30 8.28 -13.17
N GLU A 149 -9.88 7.69 -14.21
CA GLU A 149 -10.84 8.31 -15.13
C GLU A 149 -10.39 9.66 -15.69
N SER A 150 -9.09 9.73 -16.03
CA SER A 150 -8.43 10.92 -16.56
C SER A 150 -7.63 10.61 -17.84
N PRO A 151 -7.22 11.62 -18.63
CA PRO A 151 -6.24 11.43 -19.69
C PRO A 151 -4.90 10.91 -19.15
N ALA A 152 -4.13 10.23 -20.01
CA ALA A 152 -2.78 9.78 -19.69
C ALA A 152 -1.73 10.68 -20.34
N GLY A 153 -0.73 11.11 -19.57
CA GLY A 153 0.34 12.00 -20.05
C GLY A 153 1.23 12.53 -18.93
N GLY A 154 2.32 13.20 -19.29
CA GLY A 154 3.30 13.73 -18.33
C GLY A 154 2.76 14.85 -17.46
N ASP A 155 1.98 15.75 -18.06
CA ASP A 155 1.40 16.92 -17.40
C ASP A 155 0.25 16.52 -16.45
N TYR A 156 -0.52 15.49 -16.80
CA TYR A 156 -1.59 14.95 -15.95
C TYR A 156 -1.05 14.19 -14.75
N PHE A 157 0.14 13.58 -14.83
CA PHE A 157 0.68 12.73 -13.76
C PHE A 157 0.83 13.47 -12.43
N MET A 158 1.35 14.70 -12.45
CA MET A 158 1.51 15.49 -11.23
C MET A 158 0.18 16.04 -10.73
N SER A 159 -0.68 16.51 -11.63
CA SER A 159 -1.98 17.11 -11.29
C SER A 159 -2.95 16.09 -10.70
N VAL A 160 -3.03 14.88 -11.28
CA VAL A 160 -3.86 13.79 -10.74
C VAL A 160 -3.32 13.34 -9.38
N ALA A 161 -2.01 13.25 -9.20
CA ALA A 161 -1.43 12.93 -7.90
C ALA A 161 -1.77 13.97 -6.83
N ALA A 162 -1.69 15.26 -7.17
CA ALA A 162 -2.09 16.33 -6.27
C ALA A 162 -3.59 16.27 -5.91
N TYR A 163 -4.45 15.97 -6.89
CA TYR A 163 -5.88 15.77 -6.66
C TYR A 163 -6.17 14.65 -5.67
N LEU A 164 -5.52 13.48 -5.84
CA LEU A 164 -5.72 12.33 -4.95
C LEU A 164 -5.33 12.65 -3.49
N ILE A 165 -4.30 13.47 -3.27
CA ILE A 165 -3.94 13.96 -1.94
C ILE A 165 -5.03 14.87 -1.37
N ARG A 166 -5.47 15.87 -2.15
CA ARG A 166 -6.50 16.83 -1.71
C ARG A 166 -7.82 16.12 -1.39
N ALA A 167 -8.20 15.14 -2.20
CA ALA A 167 -9.43 14.38 -2.03
C ALA A 167 -9.34 13.35 -0.87
N GLY A 168 -8.15 13.13 -0.30
CA GLY A 168 -7.94 12.06 0.67
C GLY A 168 -8.21 10.68 0.09
N ALA A 169 -7.89 10.48 -1.19
CA ALA A 169 -8.15 9.28 -1.96
C ALA A 169 -6.86 8.60 -2.44
N GLU A 170 -5.74 8.84 -1.77
CA GLU A 170 -4.43 8.38 -2.23
C GLU A 170 -4.35 6.84 -2.30
N PRO A 171 -3.92 6.27 -3.44
CA PRO A 171 -3.48 4.88 -3.54
C PRO A 171 -2.06 4.75 -2.98
N GLN A 172 -1.50 3.54 -2.87
CA GLN A 172 -0.07 3.42 -2.62
C GLN A 172 0.73 3.88 -3.84
N VAL A 173 0.28 3.54 -5.05
CA VAL A 173 1.02 3.76 -6.30
C VAL A 173 0.15 4.49 -7.33
N ILE A 174 0.77 5.38 -8.10
CA ILE A 174 0.22 5.93 -9.34
C ILE A 174 1.17 5.68 -10.51
N TYR A 175 0.64 5.27 -11.67
CA TYR A 175 1.40 4.96 -12.86
C TYR A 175 0.83 5.65 -14.10
N CYS A 176 1.69 6.25 -14.93
CA CYS A 176 1.33 6.78 -16.25
C CYS A 176 1.83 5.85 -17.36
N PRO A 177 0.94 5.16 -18.09
CA PRO A 177 1.33 4.20 -19.13
C PRO A 177 1.96 4.86 -20.37
N VAL A 178 1.60 6.12 -20.65
CA VAL A 178 2.13 6.88 -21.78
C VAL A 178 3.60 7.23 -21.55
N THR A 179 3.91 7.90 -20.45
CA THR A 179 5.27 8.40 -20.16
C THR A 179 6.12 7.43 -19.35
N ASP A 180 5.57 6.29 -18.95
CA ASP A 180 6.19 5.34 -18.01
C ASP A 180 6.60 5.98 -16.68
N ARG A 181 5.89 7.02 -16.22
CA ARG A 181 6.17 7.63 -14.92
C ARG A 181 5.51 6.83 -13.82
N LEU A 182 6.23 6.63 -12.71
CA LEU A 182 5.78 5.89 -11.54
C LEU A 182 5.97 6.74 -10.30
N GLY A 183 4.98 6.72 -9.41
CA GLY A 183 4.98 7.47 -8.19
C GLY A 183 4.33 6.71 -7.04
N GLN A 184 4.64 7.12 -5.83
CA GLN A 184 4.25 6.42 -4.62
C GLN A 184 3.86 7.42 -3.51
N PHE A 185 2.69 7.23 -2.91
CA PHE A 185 2.16 8.09 -1.84
C PHE A 185 2.37 7.50 -0.44
N GLY A 186 2.82 6.26 -0.33
CA GLY A 186 3.05 5.60 0.95
C GLY A 186 3.56 4.17 0.80
N PRO A 187 3.92 3.52 1.91
CA PRO A 187 4.53 2.19 1.89
C PRO A 187 3.58 1.10 1.41
N LEU A 188 4.08 0.16 0.61
CA LEU A 188 3.29 -0.92 0.00
C LEU A 188 2.72 -1.93 1.01
N ASN A 189 3.24 -1.97 2.23
CA ASN A 189 2.81 -2.88 3.29
C ASN A 189 1.81 -2.27 4.29
N LEU A 190 1.34 -1.04 4.06
CA LEU A 190 0.23 -0.43 4.79
C LEU A 190 -0.97 -0.24 3.87
N SER A 191 -2.14 0.01 4.46
CA SER A 191 -3.34 0.37 3.71
C SER A 191 -3.23 1.74 3.05
N SER A 192 -4.14 2.03 2.14
CA SER A 192 -4.33 3.35 1.53
C SER A 192 -5.82 3.70 1.41
N ARG A 193 -6.17 4.76 0.69
CA ARG A 193 -7.51 5.38 0.71
C ARG A 193 -8.32 5.18 -0.58
N ALA A 194 -7.76 4.54 -1.61
CA ALA A 194 -8.45 4.34 -2.89
C ALA A 194 -9.64 3.35 -2.82
N LEU A 195 -9.64 2.47 -1.81
CA LEU A 195 -10.75 1.57 -1.49
C LEU A 195 -11.46 1.98 -0.20
N LYS A 196 -12.73 1.59 -0.08
CA LYS A 196 -13.55 1.81 1.12
C LYS A 196 -12.85 1.33 2.40
N ASN A 197 -12.84 2.23 3.40
CA ASN A 197 -12.26 2.08 4.73
C ASN A 197 -13.33 2.03 5.84
N HIS A 198 -14.51 1.46 5.56
CA HIS A 198 -15.62 1.40 6.51
C HIS A 198 -16.32 0.03 6.50
N GLY A 199 -17.21 -0.19 7.47
CA GLY A 199 -17.90 -1.45 7.67
C GLY A 199 -17.08 -2.49 8.45
N THR A 200 -17.68 -3.65 8.69
CA THR A 200 -17.09 -4.74 9.50
C THR A 200 -15.94 -5.46 8.81
N LYS A 201 -15.78 -5.31 7.49
CA LYS A 201 -14.68 -5.85 6.70
C LYS A 201 -14.18 -4.79 5.71
N ARG A 202 -13.14 -4.07 6.10
CA ARG A 202 -12.55 -2.98 5.32
C ARG A 202 -11.70 -3.53 4.18
N THR A 203 -12.11 -3.27 2.94
CA THR A 203 -11.47 -3.82 1.74
C THR A 203 -10.09 -3.23 1.48
N ASN A 204 -9.84 -1.98 1.89
CA ASN A 204 -8.52 -1.35 1.76
C ASN A 204 -7.45 -1.97 2.70
N ARG A 205 -7.88 -2.79 3.67
CA ARG A 205 -7.05 -3.40 4.72
C ARG A 205 -7.11 -4.93 4.74
N THR A 206 -7.70 -5.56 3.72
CA THR A 206 -7.79 -7.03 3.65
C THR A 206 -6.51 -7.62 3.04
N GLY A 207 -5.90 -8.60 3.71
CA GLY A 207 -4.71 -9.33 3.28
C GLY A 207 -3.41 -8.91 3.96
N ARG A 208 -2.37 -9.74 3.82
CA ARG A 208 -0.99 -9.40 4.23
C ARG A 208 -0.54 -8.05 3.68
N VAL A 209 -0.90 -7.79 2.43
CA VAL A 209 -0.83 -6.47 1.79
C VAL A 209 -2.03 -6.32 0.87
N CYS A 210 -2.50 -5.08 0.68
CA CYS A 210 -3.50 -4.68 -0.31
C CYS A 210 -2.96 -3.45 -1.03
N ILE A 211 -2.11 -3.70 -2.04
CA ILE A 211 -1.49 -2.63 -2.82
C ILE A 211 -2.54 -2.10 -3.78
N GLN A 212 -2.97 -0.86 -3.61
CA GLN A 212 -3.89 -0.16 -4.50
C GLN A 212 -3.06 0.68 -5.48
N ILE A 213 -3.33 0.51 -6.76
CA ILE A 213 -2.60 1.13 -7.87
C ILE A 213 -3.59 1.93 -8.72
N GLU A 214 -3.35 3.24 -8.82
CA GLU A 214 -4.00 4.07 -9.82
C GLU A 214 -3.21 4.09 -11.12
N VAL A 215 -3.89 3.88 -12.24
CA VAL A 215 -3.30 4.06 -13.58
C VAL A 215 -3.99 5.22 -14.27
N LEU A 216 -3.20 6.16 -14.79
CA LEU A 216 -3.74 7.23 -15.62
C LEU A 216 -4.38 6.62 -16.87
N GLY A 217 -5.63 6.97 -17.12
CA GLY A 217 -6.46 6.35 -18.16
C GLY A 217 -7.91 6.25 -17.72
N ARG A 218 -8.73 5.63 -18.56
CA ARG A 218 -10.17 5.49 -18.39
C ARG A 218 -10.57 4.03 -18.56
N ALA A 219 -11.48 3.52 -17.74
CA ALA A 219 -11.97 2.15 -17.81
C ALA A 219 -12.61 1.84 -19.18
N ARG A 220 -13.28 2.82 -19.79
CA ARG A 220 -13.86 2.70 -21.15
C ARG A 220 -12.84 2.55 -22.27
N ALA A 221 -11.59 2.88 -22.01
CA ALA A 221 -10.48 2.76 -22.96
C ALA A 221 -9.29 2.13 -22.24
N PRO A 222 -9.31 0.80 -22.02
CA PRO A 222 -8.30 0.11 -21.22
C PRO A 222 -6.89 0.42 -21.71
N TRP A 223 -6.05 0.92 -20.80
CA TRP A 223 -4.71 1.42 -21.11
C TRP A 223 -3.74 0.36 -21.64
N THR A 224 -4.08 -0.92 -21.49
CA THR A 224 -3.29 -2.06 -21.99
C THR A 224 -3.39 -2.25 -23.50
N LYS A 225 -4.38 -1.62 -24.17
CA LYS A 225 -4.50 -1.68 -25.63
C LYS A 225 -3.31 -1.00 -26.31
N GLY A 226 -2.48 -1.78 -27.00
CA GLY A 226 -1.27 -1.28 -27.67
C GLY A 226 -0.12 -0.97 -26.70
N PHE A 227 -0.21 -1.39 -25.44
CA PHE A 227 0.84 -1.23 -24.46
C PHE A 227 1.86 -2.37 -24.57
N ASP A 228 3.15 -2.03 -24.69
CA ASP A 228 4.24 -3.02 -24.66
C ASP A 228 5.05 -2.91 -23.35
N PRO A 229 4.88 -3.86 -22.40
CA PRO A 229 5.64 -3.88 -21.15
C PRO A 229 7.16 -3.88 -21.31
N LYS A 230 7.69 -4.38 -22.43
CA LYS A 230 9.14 -4.44 -22.67
C LYS A 230 9.75 -3.05 -22.79
N THR A 231 9.00 -2.08 -23.30
CA THR A 231 9.44 -0.69 -23.46
C THR A 231 9.27 0.15 -22.19
N LYS A 232 8.74 -0.44 -21.10
CA LYS A 232 8.26 0.27 -19.91
C LYS A 232 9.03 -0.18 -18.65
N PRO A 233 10.28 0.30 -18.43
CA PRO A 233 11.09 -0.09 -17.28
C PRO A 233 10.42 0.16 -15.92
N ASN A 234 9.69 1.27 -15.74
CA ASN A 234 9.03 1.56 -14.48
C ASN A 234 7.79 0.69 -14.26
N PHE A 235 7.04 0.36 -15.31
CA PHE A 235 5.99 -0.67 -15.21
C PHE A 235 6.56 -2.02 -14.76
N ARG A 236 7.67 -2.46 -15.35
CA ARG A 236 8.35 -3.70 -14.92
C ARG A 236 8.83 -3.60 -13.47
N ARG A 237 9.30 -2.42 -13.03
CA ARG A 237 9.67 -2.16 -11.64
C ARG A 237 8.48 -2.28 -10.68
N LEU A 238 7.32 -1.74 -11.04
CA LEU A 238 6.08 -1.89 -10.29
C LEU A 238 5.70 -3.38 -10.13
N LEU A 239 5.71 -4.15 -11.22
CA LEU A 239 5.38 -5.57 -11.17
C LEU A 239 6.39 -6.36 -10.32
N THR A 240 7.68 -6.03 -10.36
CA THR A 240 8.69 -6.62 -9.48
C THR A 240 8.40 -6.33 -8.02
N ALA A 241 8.02 -5.09 -7.68
CA ALA A 241 7.67 -4.71 -6.30
C ALA A 241 6.44 -5.47 -5.81
N ILE A 242 5.38 -5.57 -6.63
CA ILE A 242 4.18 -6.36 -6.33
C ILE A 242 4.55 -7.82 -6.02
N ARG A 243 5.37 -8.46 -6.87
CA ARG A 243 5.83 -9.84 -6.68
C ARG A 243 6.70 -9.99 -5.43
N ALA A 244 7.50 -8.99 -5.07
CA ALA A 244 8.31 -9.01 -3.85
C ALA A 244 7.45 -9.07 -2.58
N HIS A 245 6.22 -8.56 -2.63
CA HIS A 245 5.22 -8.73 -1.56
C HIS A 245 4.47 -10.08 -1.60
N GLY A 246 4.89 -11.00 -2.48
CA GLY A 246 4.35 -12.35 -2.62
C GLY A 246 2.95 -12.42 -3.21
N ILE A 247 2.54 -11.38 -3.95
CA ILE A 247 1.28 -11.36 -4.70
C ILE A 247 1.45 -12.30 -5.91
N PRO A 248 0.64 -13.36 -6.05
CA PRO A 248 0.77 -14.30 -7.15
C PRO A 248 0.27 -13.71 -8.46
N ASP A 249 0.89 -14.15 -9.58
CA ASP A 249 0.54 -13.70 -10.93
C ASP A 249 -0.74 -14.38 -11.45
N VAL A 250 -1.85 -14.19 -10.74
CA VAL A 250 -3.16 -14.77 -11.07
C VAL A 250 -4.26 -13.74 -10.87
N TRP A 251 -5.35 -13.91 -11.62
CA TRP A 251 -6.60 -13.18 -11.48
C TRP A 251 -7.68 -14.10 -10.93
N PRO A 252 -7.92 -14.13 -9.60
CA PRO A 252 -8.79 -15.14 -9.00
C PRO A 252 -10.26 -15.06 -9.43
N VAL A 253 -10.70 -13.90 -9.94
CA VAL A 253 -12.05 -13.65 -10.47
C VAL A 253 -12.03 -13.58 -12.01
N GLY A 254 -10.91 -13.93 -12.65
CA GLY A 254 -10.73 -13.77 -14.08
C GLY A 254 -10.53 -12.31 -14.50
N ALA A 255 -10.69 -12.05 -15.79
CA ALA A 255 -10.47 -10.72 -16.37
C ALA A 255 -11.48 -9.69 -15.82
N PRO A 256 -11.06 -8.45 -15.55
CA PRO A 256 -11.98 -7.37 -15.24
C PRO A 256 -13.00 -7.13 -16.38
N PRO A 257 -14.23 -6.71 -16.07
CA PRO A 257 -15.32 -6.54 -17.02
C PRO A 257 -15.03 -5.40 -18.01
N ALA A 258 -15.51 -5.56 -19.25
CA ALA A 258 -15.35 -4.55 -20.30
C ALA A 258 -16.29 -3.34 -20.17
N THR A 259 -17.37 -3.46 -19.41
CA THR A 259 -18.39 -2.40 -19.24
C THR A 259 -18.87 -2.32 -17.80
N ALA A 260 -19.42 -1.17 -17.42
CA ALA A 260 -20.05 -0.98 -16.11
C ALA A 260 -21.20 -1.97 -15.87
N ALA A 261 -22.02 -2.26 -16.89
CA ALA A 261 -23.13 -3.21 -16.80
C ALA A 261 -22.67 -4.65 -16.52
N ALA A 262 -21.48 -5.03 -16.99
CA ALA A 262 -20.90 -6.35 -16.74
C ALA A 262 -20.18 -6.45 -15.37
N ALA A 263 -20.02 -5.35 -14.63
CA ALA A 263 -19.33 -5.32 -13.34
C ALA A 263 -20.23 -5.79 -12.17
N THR A 264 -20.76 -7.00 -12.29
CA THR A 264 -21.71 -7.60 -11.33
C THR A 264 -21.04 -8.63 -10.40
N GLU A 265 -19.98 -9.31 -10.85
CA GLU A 265 -19.30 -10.35 -10.08
C GLU A 265 -18.30 -9.78 -9.06
N ARG A 266 -18.68 -9.85 -7.76
CA ARG A 266 -17.84 -9.40 -6.63
C ARG A 266 -17.79 -10.45 -5.52
N PRO A 267 -17.19 -11.64 -5.76
CA PRO A 267 -17.29 -12.79 -4.87
C PRO A 267 -16.46 -12.59 -3.58
N ARG A 268 -17.16 -12.37 -2.46
CA ARG A 268 -16.54 -12.17 -1.13
C ARG A 268 -15.64 -13.33 -0.71
N THR A 269 -16.08 -14.56 -0.90
CA THR A 269 -15.30 -15.75 -0.55
C THR A 269 -13.98 -15.81 -1.30
N THR A 270 -13.97 -15.43 -2.59
CA THR A 270 -12.73 -15.39 -3.39
C THR A 270 -11.81 -14.27 -2.89
N TRP A 271 -12.34 -13.07 -2.69
CA TRP A 271 -11.58 -11.91 -2.17
C TRP A 271 -10.89 -12.19 -0.83
N GLU A 272 -11.55 -12.92 0.07
CA GLU A 272 -11.02 -13.24 1.40
C GLU A 272 -9.98 -14.37 1.36
N ASN A 273 -10.13 -15.35 0.45
CA ASN A 273 -9.34 -16.59 0.47
C ASN A 273 -8.26 -16.69 -0.61
N LYS A 274 -8.23 -15.81 -1.62
CA LYS A 274 -7.31 -15.92 -2.75
C LYS A 274 -6.47 -14.65 -2.91
N GLY A 275 -5.15 -14.82 -2.92
CA GLY A 275 -4.23 -13.75 -3.28
C GLY A 275 -4.15 -13.61 -4.79
N GLY A 276 -3.77 -12.43 -5.27
CA GLY A 276 -3.60 -12.16 -6.69
C GLY A 276 -3.97 -10.74 -7.06
N HIS A 277 -4.28 -10.56 -8.34
CA HIS A 277 -4.69 -9.29 -8.91
C HIS A 277 -6.21 -9.21 -9.02
N TYR A 278 -6.71 -8.00 -8.75
CA TYR A 278 -8.13 -7.67 -8.80
C TYR A 278 -8.31 -6.28 -9.42
N GLY A 279 -9.40 -6.08 -10.15
CA GLY A 279 -9.87 -4.75 -10.50
C GLY A 279 -10.77 -4.22 -9.39
N HIS A 280 -10.91 -2.91 -9.27
CA HIS A 280 -11.90 -2.31 -8.37
C HIS A 280 -13.30 -2.91 -8.59
N SER A 281 -13.66 -3.16 -9.85
CA SER A 281 -14.89 -3.81 -10.28
C SER A 281 -15.20 -5.16 -9.61
N GLN A 282 -14.19 -5.90 -9.17
CA GLN A 282 -14.30 -7.27 -8.68
C GLN A 282 -14.34 -7.35 -7.14
N ILE A 283 -14.29 -6.21 -6.44
CA ILE A 283 -14.15 -6.15 -4.98
C ILE A 283 -15.53 -6.05 -4.30
N PRO A 284 -15.82 -6.90 -3.30
CA PRO A 284 -17.09 -6.86 -2.56
C PRO A 284 -17.38 -5.49 -1.93
N GLY A 285 -18.61 -5.01 -2.08
CA GLY A 285 -19.06 -3.75 -1.47
C GLY A 285 -18.57 -2.49 -2.18
N GLN A 286 -17.80 -2.61 -3.26
CA GLN A 286 -17.46 -1.49 -4.14
C GLN A 286 -18.52 -1.27 -5.22
N ASN A 287 -18.58 -0.07 -5.77
CA ASN A 287 -19.59 0.35 -6.75
C ASN A 287 -19.00 0.90 -8.06
N HIS A 288 -17.67 0.96 -8.19
CA HIS A 288 -17.03 1.37 -9.43
C HIS A 288 -16.67 0.15 -10.30
N TRP A 289 -16.41 0.39 -11.58
CA TRP A 289 -16.18 -0.64 -12.59
C TRP A 289 -14.79 -0.59 -13.23
N ASP A 290 -13.95 0.35 -12.80
CA ASP A 290 -12.54 0.40 -13.16
C ASP A 290 -11.81 -0.90 -12.79
N PRO A 291 -10.75 -1.29 -13.51
CA PRO A 291 -10.03 -0.54 -14.54
C PRO A 291 -10.54 -0.75 -15.98
N GLY A 292 -11.74 -1.33 -16.15
CA GLY A 292 -12.20 -1.84 -17.45
C GLY A 292 -11.44 -3.09 -17.88
N ALA A 293 -11.69 -3.58 -19.11
CA ALA A 293 -11.10 -4.83 -19.62
C ALA A 293 -9.60 -4.68 -19.95
N ILE A 294 -8.77 -4.56 -18.91
CA ILE A 294 -7.32 -4.62 -19.03
C ILE A 294 -6.88 -6.04 -19.41
N ASP A 295 -5.87 -6.13 -20.27
CA ASP A 295 -5.29 -7.40 -20.69
C ASP A 295 -4.56 -8.09 -19.53
N THR A 296 -5.07 -9.25 -19.11
CA THR A 296 -4.52 -10.04 -18.01
C THR A 296 -3.25 -10.81 -18.38
N GLU A 297 -2.88 -10.87 -19.67
CA GLU A 297 -1.55 -11.29 -20.10
C GLU A 297 -0.50 -10.19 -19.94
N ILE A 298 -0.90 -8.93 -19.86
CA ILE A 298 -0.02 -7.76 -19.62
C ILE A 298 0.09 -7.46 -18.14
N VAL A 299 -1.02 -7.54 -17.41
CA VAL A 299 -1.08 -7.31 -15.97
C VAL A 299 -1.45 -8.63 -15.30
N PRO A 300 -0.58 -9.24 -14.48
CA PRO A 300 0.81 -8.85 -14.19
C PRO A 300 1.84 -9.31 -15.22
N GLY A 301 1.39 -9.84 -16.36
CA GLY A 301 2.25 -10.57 -17.28
C GLY A 301 1.88 -12.04 -17.31
N ARG A 302 2.21 -12.76 -18.39
CA ARG A 302 2.16 -14.24 -18.36
C ARG A 302 2.93 -14.76 -17.14
N PRO A 303 2.35 -15.68 -16.36
CA PRO A 303 3.13 -16.46 -15.41
C PRO A 303 4.28 -17.05 -16.20
N ARG A 304 5.52 -16.83 -15.76
CA ARG A 304 6.66 -17.41 -16.46
C ARG A 304 6.50 -18.93 -16.45
N SER A 305 6.10 -19.51 -17.59
CA SER A 305 6.06 -20.97 -17.74
C SER A 305 7.42 -21.51 -17.36
N ALA A 306 7.44 -22.45 -16.42
CA ALA A 306 8.62 -23.23 -16.06
C ALA A 306 8.94 -24.27 -17.15
N GLY A 307 8.93 -23.88 -18.42
CA GLY A 307 9.11 -24.78 -19.56
C GLY A 307 9.63 -24.01 -20.77
N GLY A 308 10.86 -24.34 -21.18
CA GLY A 308 11.58 -23.73 -22.29
C GLY A 308 13.09 -23.76 -22.01
N GLY A 309 13.70 -24.91 -22.28
CA GLY A 309 15.12 -25.17 -22.02
C GLY A 309 16.03 -24.27 -22.86
N THR A 310 16.76 -23.42 -22.17
CA THR A 310 18.21 -23.33 -22.35
C THR A 310 18.78 -23.74 -21.01
N THR A 311 19.46 -24.88 -20.97
CA THR A 311 20.26 -25.31 -19.82
C THR A 311 21.06 -24.12 -19.29
N PRO A 312 20.82 -23.66 -18.05
CA PRO A 312 21.69 -22.68 -17.44
C PRO A 312 23.05 -23.36 -17.26
N ASP A 313 24.05 -22.77 -17.89
CA ASP A 313 25.45 -23.07 -17.67
C ASP A 313 25.74 -23.27 -16.17
N THR A 314 26.13 -24.49 -15.82
CA THR A 314 26.36 -25.00 -14.47
C THR A 314 27.72 -24.56 -13.92
N GLY A 315 27.98 -23.25 -13.92
CA GLY A 315 29.07 -22.65 -13.17
C GLY A 315 28.62 -22.15 -11.79
N PRO A 316 29.48 -22.17 -10.75
CA PRO A 316 29.17 -21.52 -9.48
C PRO A 316 29.04 -20.00 -9.69
N GLY A 317 27.81 -19.51 -9.79
CA GLY A 317 27.55 -18.09 -9.98
C GLY A 317 28.03 -17.27 -8.78
N THR A 318 28.91 -16.32 -9.03
CA THR A 318 29.27 -15.29 -8.03
C THR A 318 28.53 -13.98 -8.34
N TYR A 319 27.95 -13.36 -7.34
CA TYR A 319 27.33 -12.04 -7.41
C TYR A 319 28.23 -11.00 -6.75
N THR A 320 28.46 -9.85 -7.40
CA THR A 320 29.18 -8.72 -6.78
C THR A 320 28.16 -7.72 -6.26
N VAL A 321 28.16 -7.52 -4.94
CA VAL A 321 27.26 -6.60 -4.23
C VAL A 321 27.43 -5.18 -4.77
N LYS A 322 26.32 -4.52 -5.08
CA LYS A 322 26.26 -3.15 -5.59
C LYS A 322 25.72 -2.20 -4.52
N ALA A 323 25.93 -0.91 -4.72
CA ALA A 323 25.35 0.10 -3.83
C ALA A 323 23.82 -0.03 -3.79
N GLY A 324 23.27 -0.15 -2.59
CA GLY A 324 21.83 -0.35 -2.36
C GLY A 324 21.39 -1.81 -2.26
N ASP A 325 22.26 -2.78 -2.53
CA ASP A 325 21.92 -4.19 -2.34
C ASP A 325 21.83 -4.55 -0.85
N THR A 326 20.83 -5.35 -0.53
CA THR A 326 20.72 -6.11 0.73
C THR A 326 20.75 -7.61 0.43
N LEU A 327 21.16 -8.45 1.38
CA LEU A 327 21.06 -9.91 1.20
C LEU A 327 19.64 -10.37 0.87
N THR A 328 18.62 -9.69 1.39
CA THR A 328 17.21 -9.94 1.06
C THR A 328 16.90 -9.67 -0.41
N SER A 329 17.33 -8.51 -0.94
CA SER A 329 17.14 -8.16 -2.35
C SER A 329 17.92 -9.07 -3.30
N ILE A 330 19.15 -9.45 -2.93
CA ILE A 330 19.99 -10.38 -3.69
C ILE A 330 19.36 -11.78 -3.67
N ALA A 331 18.91 -12.25 -2.50
CA ALA A 331 18.25 -13.54 -2.37
C ALA A 331 17.01 -13.64 -3.26
N ALA A 332 16.16 -12.61 -3.23
CA ALA A 332 14.98 -12.53 -4.07
C ALA A 332 15.33 -12.52 -5.57
N ALA A 333 16.29 -11.69 -5.98
CA ALA A 333 16.73 -11.57 -7.37
C ALA A 333 17.32 -12.89 -7.93
N HIS A 334 18.01 -13.63 -7.07
CA HIS A 334 18.67 -14.88 -7.42
C HIS A 334 17.91 -16.14 -7.02
N ARG A 335 16.62 -16.00 -6.66
CA ARG A 335 15.70 -17.10 -6.31
C ARG A 335 16.27 -18.04 -5.24
N THR A 336 16.93 -17.45 -4.24
CA THR A 336 17.46 -18.14 -3.08
C THR A 336 16.92 -17.48 -1.80
N THR A 337 17.42 -17.87 -0.63
CA THR A 337 17.06 -17.25 0.64
C THR A 337 18.25 -16.53 1.25
N VAL A 338 17.97 -15.54 2.10
CA VAL A 338 19.00 -14.88 2.91
C VAL A 338 19.79 -15.93 3.71
N SER A 339 19.10 -16.89 4.31
CA SER A 339 19.72 -17.97 5.07
C SER A 339 20.69 -18.82 4.23
N ALA A 340 20.32 -19.14 2.98
CA ALA A 340 21.19 -19.88 2.08
C ALA A 340 22.40 -19.05 1.63
N LEU A 341 22.24 -17.75 1.39
CA LEU A 341 23.35 -16.84 1.09
C LEU A 341 24.31 -16.70 2.29
N LEU A 342 23.78 -16.51 3.50
CA LEU A 342 24.56 -16.42 4.73
C LEU A 342 25.41 -17.68 4.94
N SER A 343 24.76 -18.84 4.87
CA SER A 343 25.40 -20.14 5.10
C SER A 343 26.46 -20.46 4.06
N LEU A 344 26.17 -20.19 2.78
CA LEU A 344 27.09 -20.48 1.68
C LEU A 344 28.32 -19.55 1.67
N ASN A 345 28.16 -18.33 2.18
CA ASN A 345 29.22 -17.30 2.20
C ASN A 345 29.90 -17.14 3.55
N GLY A 346 29.50 -17.91 4.58
CA GLY A 346 30.06 -17.81 5.93
C GLY A 346 29.78 -16.45 6.61
N ILE A 347 28.71 -15.78 6.20
CA ILE A 347 28.32 -14.47 6.75
C ILE A 347 27.43 -14.73 7.97
N LYS A 348 27.81 -14.19 9.13
CA LYS A 348 27.09 -14.39 10.40
C LYS A 348 25.97 -13.38 10.62
N ASP A 349 26.11 -12.20 10.04
CA ASP A 349 25.21 -11.08 10.21
C ASP A 349 24.74 -10.58 8.84
N ALA A 350 23.43 -10.53 8.63
CA ALA A 350 22.84 -10.24 7.33
C ALA A 350 23.02 -8.78 6.88
N ASP A 351 23.32 -7.90 7.83
CA ASP A 351 23.53 -6.47 7.56
C ASP A 351 25.00 -6.13 7.27
N GLN A 352 25.91 -7.12 7.35
CA GLN A 352 27.34 -6.94 7.13
C GLN A 352 27.80 -7.35 5.72
N ILE A 353 27.08 -6.87 4.70
CA ILE A 353 27.58 -6.95 3.31
C ILE A 353 28.06 -5.59 2.81
N SER A 354 29.17 -5.59 2.07
CA SER A 354 29.79 -4.38 1.54
C SER A 354 29.70 -4.31 0.02
N VAL A 355 29.55 -3.11 -0.53
CA VAL A 355 29.63 -2.87 -1.98
C VAL A 355 30.96 -3.40 -2.52
N GLY A 356 30.92 -4.14 -3.62
CA GLY A 356 32.07 -4.82 -4.21
C GLY A 356 32.36 -6.21 -3.65
N GLN A 357 31.68 -6.64 -2.56
CA GLN A 357 31.83 -7.97 -2.01
C GLN A 357 31.29 -9.04 -2.99
N LYS A 358 32.06 -10.10 -3.21
CA LYS A 358 31.63 -11.24 -4.03
C LYS A 358 30.92 -12.29 -3.15
N LEU A 359 29.67 -12.57 -3.46
CA LEU A 359 28.86 -13.62 -2.85
C LEU A 359 28.76 -14.83 -3.79
N LYS A 360 29.05 -16.02 -3.29
CA LYS A 360 28.68 -17.29 -3.89
C LYS A 360 27.15 -17.43 -3.86
N LEU A 361 26.55 -17.76 -4.99
CA LEU A 361 25.12 -18.05 -5.09
C LEU A 361 24.90 -19.57 -5.05
N PRO A 362 23.85 -20.06 -4.35
CA PRO A 362 23.52 -21.49 -4.35
C PRO A 362 23.15 -21.98 -5.75
N THR A 363 23.68 -23.13 -6.15
CA THR A 363 23.50 -23.73 -7.49
C THR A 363 22.24 -24.58 -7.64
N ALA A 364 21.29 -24.48 -6.70
CA ALA A 364 19.98 -25.10 -6.80
C ALA A 364 18.94 -24.21 -6.13
N ALA A 365 17.77 -24.06 -6.78
CA ALA A 365 16.61 -23.48 -6.12
C ALA A 365 16.36 -24.28 -4.82
N PRO A 366 16.20 -23.62 -3.66
CA PRO A 366 15.91 -24.34 -2.44
C PRO A 366 14.58 -25.06 -2.62
N ALA A 367 14.52 -26.30 -2.12
CA ALA A 367 13.28 -27.06 -2.01
C ALA A 367 12.21 -26.20 -1.29
N LYS A 368 10.96 -26.37 -1.73
CA LYS A 368 9.73 -25.77 -1.20
C LYS A 368 9.84 -25.47 0.30
N PRO A 369 9.53 -24.25 0.78
CA PRO A 369 9.63 -23.94 2.20
C PRO A 369 8.82 -24.96 3.01
N PRO A 370 9.34 -25.45 4.14
CA PRO A 370 8.62 -26.42 4.96
C PRO A 370 7.26 -25.83 5.35
N THR A 371 6.21 -26.64 5.23
CA THR A 371 4.88 -26.30 5.74
C THR A 371 5.01 -25.89 7.21
N PRO A 372 4.44 -24.74 7.63
CA PRO A 372 4.48 -24.33 9.03
C PRO A 372 3.92 -25.45 9.92
N ARG A 373 4.73 -25.95 10.83
CA ARG A 373 4.37 -27.06 11.73
C ARG A 373 3.38 -26.64 12.82
N TYR A 374 3.22 -25.33 13.03
CA TYR A 374 2.45 -24.74 14.12
C TYR A 374 1.44 -23.72 13.60
N GLU A 375 0.34 -23.56 14.33
CA GLU A 375 -0.70 -22.56 14.06
C GLU A 375 -0.13 -21.13 14.12
N PRO A 376 -0.48 -20.25 13.17
CA PRO A 376 -0.15 -18.83 13.29
C PRO A 376 -0.89 -18.20 14.47
N PHE A 377 -0.32 -17.13 15.02
CA PHE A 377 -0.93 -16.41 16.15
C PHE A 377 -2.26 -15.77 15.72
N PRO A 378 -3.40 -16.10 16.37
CA PRO A 378 -4.70 -15.56 15.98
C PRO A 378 -4.93 -14.10 16.39
N GLY A 379 -3.96 -13.47 17.07
CA GLY A 379 -4.06 -12.12 17.61
C GLY A 379 -4.51 -12.10 19.07
N THR A 380 -4.04 -11.13 19.85
CA THR A 380 -4.34 -11.02 21.29
C THR A 380 -5.84 -10.87 21.55
N ALA A 381 -6.53 -10.08 20.72
CA ALA A 381 -7.98 -9.87 20.81
C ALA A 381 -8.81 -11.14 20.56
N PHE A 382 -8.20 -12.24 20.09
CA PHE A 382 -8.87 -13.52 19.96
C PHE A 382 -9.28 -14.10 21.33
N PHE A 383 -8.50 -13.83 22.38
CA PHE A 383 -8.66 -14.41 23.71
C PHE A 383 -9.49 -13.49 24.61
N HIS A 384 -10.80 -13.68 24.60
CA HIS A 384 -11.72 -12.96 25.47
C HIS A 384 -12.80 -13.90 26.02
N ALA A 385 -13.41 -13.52 27.15
CA ALA A 385 -14.44 -14.31 27.81
C ALA A 385 -15.57 -14.72 26.84
N GLY A 386 -15.99 -15.98 26.90
CA GLY A 386 -17.05 -16.55 26.07
C GLY A 386 -16.67 -16.89 24.62
N ARG A 387 -15.43 -16.61 24.17
CA ARG A 387 -14.98 -17.04 22.84
C ARG A 387 -14.94 -18.56 22.76
N ARG A 388 -15.60 -19.16 21.75
CA ARG A 388 -15.52 -20.61 21.46
C ARG A 388 -14.74 -20.88 20.17
N SER A 389 -13.76 -21.78 20.19
CA SER A 389 -12.98 -22.21 19.02
C SER A 389 -12.19 -23.50 19.30
N PRO A 390 -12.00 -24.39 18.30
CA PRO A 390 -11.04 -25.51 18.39
C PRO A 390 -9.61 -25.07 18.73
N LEU A 391 -9.25 -23.83 18.37
CA LEU A 391 -7.93 -23.27 18.65
C LEU A 391 -7.70 -23.01 20.15
N VAL A 392 -8.77 -22.70 20.90
CA VAL A 392 -8.72 -22.62 22.36
C VAL A 392 -8.45 -24.00 22.96
N THR A 393 -9.13 -25.04 22.46
CA THR A 393 -8.88 -26.42 22.89
C THR A 393 -7.44 -26.86 22.58
N ALA A 394 -6.92 -26.51 21.40
CA ALA A 394 -5.55 -26.81 21.00
C ALA A 394 -4.52 -26.13 21.92
N LEU A 395 -4.74 -24.85 22.24
CA LEU A 395 -3.93 -24.11 23.20
C LEU A 395 -3.97 -24.75 24.59
N GLY A 396 -5.16 -25.08 25.09
CA GLY A 396 -5.30 -25.70 26.40
C GLY A 396 -4.66 -27.09 26.48
N ARG A 397 -4.79 -27.91 25.44
CA ARG A 397 -4.08 -29.19 25.34
C ARG A 397 -2.58 -29.00 25.35
N ARG A 398 -2.09 -27.98 24.63
CA ARG A 398 -0.67 -27.67 24.58
C ARG A 398 -0.13 -27.20 25.93
N LEU A 399 -0.90 -26.41 26.69
CA LEU A 399 -0.55 -26.04 28.06
C LEU A 399 -0.45 -27.28 28.95
N VAL A 400 -1.40 -28.21 28.86
CA VAL A 400 -1.35 -29.49 29.59
C VAL A 400 -0.09 -30.28 29.23
N GLU A 401 0.23 -30.44 27.94
CA GLU A 401 1.46 -31.12 27.48
C GLU A 401 2.74 -30.48 28.02
N LEU A 402 2.74 -29.15 28.17
CA LEU A 402 3.88 -28.41 28.70
C LEU A 402 3.91 -28.37 30.24
N GLY A 403 2.94 -29.00 30.93
CA GLY A 403 2.86 -29.06 32.38
C GLY A 403 2.09 -27.92 33.05
N PHE A 404 1.41 -27.07 32.27
CA PHE A 404 0.68 -25.88 32.72
C PHE A 404 -0.85 -26.08 32.68
N GLY A 405 -1.34 -27.26 33.08
CA GLY A 405 -2.76 -27.61 33.02
C GLY A 405 -3.54 -27.50 34.34
N LYS A 406 -2.90 -27.08 35.44
CA LYS A 406 -3.40 -27.29 36.81
C LYS A 406 -4.76 -26.62 37.11
N HIS A 407 -5.13 -25.57 36.37
CA HIS A 407 -6.41 -24.88 36.58
C HIS A 407 -7.60 -25.53 35.85
N TYR A 408 -7.38 -26.60 35.06
CA TYR A 408 -8.45 -27.36 34.43
C TYR A 408 -9.01 -28.42 35.38
N THR A 409 -10.33 -28.42 35.60
CA THR A 409 -11.03 -29.44 36.41
C THR A 409 -11.51 -30.64 35.58
N SER A 410 -11.85 -30.43 34.30
CA SER A 410 -12.32 -31.47 33.37
C SER A 410 -11.55 -31.49 32.05
N GLY A 411 -10.36 -30.90 32.04
CA GLY A 411 -9.53 -30.70 30.85
C GLY A 411 -9.92 -29.46 30.02
N PRO A 412 -9.13 -29.13 28.99
CA PRO A 412 -9.34 -27.95 28.15
C PRO A 412 -10.53 -28.13 27.20
N GLY A 413 -11.42 -27.14 27.16
CA GLY A 413 -12.60 -27.09 26.30
C GLY A 413 -12.44 -26.12 25.11
N PRO A 414 -13.47 -25.98 24.26
CA PRO A 414 -13.45 -25.01 23.15
C PRO A 414 -13.70 -23.58 23.59
N GLU A 415 -14.20 -23.34 24.79
CA GLU A 415 -14.50 -22.00 25.29
C GLU A 415 -13.31 -21.43 26.06
N TRP A 416 -12.93 -20.19 25.74
CA TRP A 416 -11.90 -19.45 26.47
C TRP A 416 -12.43 -19.07 27.85
N SER A 417 -11.82 -19.67 28.86
CA SER A 417 -12.25 -19.59 30.25
C SER A 417 -11.16 -19.00 31.15
N GLU A 418 -11.54 -18.71 32.40
CA GLU A 418 -10.59 -18.29 33.43
C GLU A 418 -9.54 -19.37 33.75
N ALA A 419 -9.83 -20.65 33.48
CA ALA A 419 -8.84 -21.72 33.61
C ALA A 419 -7.73 -21.58 32.56
N ASP A 420 -8.08 -21.28 31.31
CA ASP A 420 -7.11 -21.04 30.22
C ASP A 420 -6.23 -19.83 30.54
N ARG A 421 -6.85 -18.70 30.93
CA ARG A 421 -6.12 -17.48 31.28
C ARG A 421 -5.09 -17.72 32.39
N ARG A 422 -5.48 -18.40 33.48
CA ARG A 422 -4.58 -18.68 34.60
C ARG A 422 -3.46 -19.65 34.22
N ASN A 423 -3.74 -20.65 33.41
CA ASN A 423 -2.73 -21.60 32.90
C ASN A 423 -1.72 -20.90 31.96
N VAL A 424 -2.18 -19.98 31.10
CA VAL A 424 -1.30 -19.13 30.28
C VAL A 424 -0.44 -18.22 31.14
N ALA A 425 -1.02 -17.59 32.17
CA ALA A 425 -0.28 -16.71 33.07
C ALA A 425 0.85 -17.46 33.78
N ASP A 426 0.59 -18.69 34.23
CA ASP A 426 1.61 -19.54 34.84
C ASP A 426 2.71 -19.94 33.84
N PHE A 427 2.34 -20.25 32.59
CA PHE A 427 3.30 -20.49 31.50
C PHE A 427 4.18 -19.26 31.23
N GLN A 428 3.59 -18.07 31.15
CA GLN A 428 4.31 -16.82 30.96
C GLN A 428 5.28 -16.54 32.12
N ARG A 429 4.84 -16.69 33.37
CA ARG A 429 5.69 -16.49 34.57
C ARG A 429 6.85 -17.47 34.65
N SER A 430 6.70 -18.67 34.10
CA SER A 430 7.78 -19.68 34.09
C SER A 430 8.96 -19.33 33.17
N ARG A 431 8.83 -18.26 32.36
CA ARG A 431 9.74 -17.94 31.26
C ARG A 431 10.27 -16.52 31.36
N PRO A 432 11.58 -16.33 31.59
CA PRO A 432 12.20 -15.01 31.62
C PRO A 432 11.97 -14.20 30.34
N GLU A 433 11.92 -14.85 29.18
CA GLU A 433 11.71 -14.20 27.87
C GLU A 433 10.28 -13.65 27.67
N LEU A 434 9.34 -14.05 28.54
CA LEU A 434 7.95 -13.57 28.57
C LEU A 434 7.69 -12.63 29.74
N ALA A 435 8.73 -12.17 30.43
CA ALA A 435 8.62 -11.18 31.50
C ALA A 435 7.98 -9.89 30.96
N GLY A 436 6.86 -9.48 31.57
CA GLY A 436 6.02 -8.37 31.12
C GLY A 436 4.72 -8.78 30.42
N ASP A 437 4.62 -10.02 29.94
CA ASP A 437 3.41 -10.56 29.30
C ASP A 437 2.60 -11.45 30.26
N ALA A 438 2.84 -11.44 31.59
CA ALA A 438 2.29 -12.39 32.57
C ALA A 438 0.81 -12.16 33.00
N ASP A 439 0.01 -11.62 32.09
CA ASP A 439 -1.41 -11.26 32.27
C ASP A 439 -2.38 -12.42 31.97
N GLY A 440 -1.87 -13.53 31.41
CA GLY A 440 -2.66 -14.69 31.02
C GLY A 440 -3.33 -14.58 29.65
N ILE A 441 -3.08 -13.49 28.90
CA ILE A 441 -3.57 -13.31 27.54
C ILE A 441 -2.41 -13.56 26.57
N PRO A 442 -2.51 -14.56 25.67
CA PRO A 442 -1.44 -14.84 24.73
C PRO A 442 -1.14 -13.65 23.81
N GLY A 443 0.10 -13.13 23.88
CA GLY A 443 0.70 -12.27 22.87
C GLY A 443 1.50 -13.07 21.82
N PRO A 444 2.09 -12.41 20.80
CA PRO A 444 2.87 -13.09 19.75
C PRO A 444 4.02 -13.94 20.31
N ARG A 445 4.70 -13.46 21.35
CA ARG A 445 5.82 -14.15 22.01
C ARG A 445 5.34 -15.39 22.76
N THR A 446 4.26 -15.26 23.55
CA THR A 446 3.61 -16.38 24.24
C THR A 446 3.16 -17.45 23.24
N TRP A 447 2.51 -17.05 22.14
CA TRP A 447 2.03 -17.97 21.12
C TRP A 447 3.15 -18.74 20.42
N ALA A 448 4.22 -18.02 20.03
CA ALA A 448 5.39 -18.64 19.43
C ALA A 448 6.08 -19.65 20.38
N ALA A 449 6.10 -19.36 21.68
CA ALA A 449 6.65 -20.25 22.70
C ALA A 449 5.77 -21.50 22.93
N LEU A 450 4.44 -21.36 22.86
CA LEU A 450 3.51 -22.47 23.01
C LEU A 450 3.62 -23.49 21.86
N LYS A 451 3.97 -23.05 20.64
CA LYS A 451 4.12 -23.92 19.46
C LYS A 451 2.88 -24.81 19.27
N ILE A 452 1.71 -24.20 19.18
CA ILE A 452 0.43 -24.90 19.00
C ILE A 452 0.49 -25.70 17.68
N PRO A 453 0.36 -27.04 17.68
CA PRO A 453 0.34 -27.83 16.45
C PRO A 453 -0.76 -27.38 15.50
N LYS A 454 -0.50 -27.45 14.20
CA LYS A 454 -1.51 -27.13 13.19
C LYS A 454 -2.72 -28.08 13.30
N LEU A 455 -3.93 -27.52 13.35
CA LEU A 455 -5.22 -28.20 13.44
C LEU A 455 -5.65 -28.87 12.13
#